data_AF-A0A7J9JI09-F1
#
_entry.id   AF-A0A7J9JI09-F1
#
_cell.length_a   1.000
_cell.length_b   1.000
_cell.length_c   1.000
_cell.angle_alpha   90.00
_cell.angle_beta   90.00
_cell.angle_gamma   90.00
#
_symmetry.space_group_name_H-M   'P 1'
#
loop_
_entity.id
_entity.type
_entity.pdbx_description
1 polymer ?
#
loop_
_entity_poly.entity_id
_entity_poly.type
_entity_poly.pdbx_seq_one_letter_code
_entity_poly.pdbx_strand_id
1 'polypeptide(L)'
;MRNQALILLCIVVFGVIGTCHGGSLRKKYYKKTCPNAEEIIKKATEEHVANDPTLPARFLRMHFHDCFVRGCDGSVLLNSTTNNSAEKDAIPNLTIAGFDVIDDIKAEVEKKCPNVVSCADVLALAARDAVSFKVSSKDPCGKFLLVEETAGCHEFPRQWLIFLPLSLTSPPLFGISLTKASMFMTWWSYQAGIRSE
;
A
#
# COMPACT_ATOMS: atom_id res chain seq x y z
N MET A 1 19.47 -43.49 25.23
CA MET A 1 20.08 -43.53 23.88
C MET A 1 19.05 -43.63 22.75
N ARG A 2 18.02 -44.48 22.85
CA ARG A 2 16.97 -44.64 21.81
C ARG A 2 16.16 -43.36 21.50
N ASN A 3 15.78 -42.58 22.51
CA ASN A 3 15.02 -41.34 22.30
C ASN A 3 15.86 -40.20 21.71
N GLN A 4 17.16 -40.14 22.03
CA GLN A 4 18.05 -39.13 21.45
C GLN A 4 18.35 -39.41 19.97
N ALA A 5 18.45 -40.68 19.59
CA ALA A 5 18.56 -41.08 18.18
C ALA A 5 17.29 -40.73 17.38
N LEU A 6 16.10 -40.87 17.98
CA LEU A 6 14.83 -40.47 17.35
C LEU A 6 14.71 -38.95 17.18
N ILE A 7 15.13 -38.15 18.18
CA ILE A 7 15.12 -36.69 18.09
C ILE A 7 16.08 -36.21 16.99
N LEU A 8 17.29 -36.78 16.92
CA LEU A 8 18.26 -36.46 15.87
C LEU A 8 17.75 -36.86 14.48
N LEU A 9 17.09 -38.00 14.36
CA LEU A 9 16.47 -38.44 13.11
C LEU A 9 15.37 -37.46 12.65
N CYS A 10 14.51 -37.00 13.57
CA CYS A 10 13.48 -36.01 13.25
C CYS A 10 14.07 -34.66 12.82
N ILE A 11 15.12 -34.17 13.48
CA ILE A 11 15.78 -32.90 13.12
C ILE A 11 16.40 -32.99 11.72
N VAL A 12 17.03 -34.12 11.38
CA VAL A 12 17.59 -34.36 10.04
C VAL A 12 16.49 -34.44 8.99
N VAL A 13 15.37 -35.12 9.27
CA VAL A 13 14.23 -35.21 8.33
C VAL A 13 13.57 -33.85 8.12
N PHE A 14 13.35 -33.05 9.17
CA PHE A 14 12.80 -31.70 9.04
C PHE A 14 13.76 -30.72 8.34
N GLY A 15 15.07 -30.87 8.52
CA GLY A 15 16.09 -30.04 7.87
C GLY A 15 16.16 -30.23 6.35
N VAL A 16 15.78 -31.40 5.84
CA VAL A 16 15.83 -31.72 4.39
C VAL A 16 14.54 -31.30 3.66
N ILE A 17 13.41 -31.24 4.36
CA ILE A 17 12.08 -30.95 3.76
C ILE A 17 11.81 -29.42 3.69
N GLY A 18 12.58 -28.59 4.39
CA GLY A 18 12.25 -27.19 4.68
C GLY A 18 12.85 -26.10 3.79
N THR A 19 13.30 -26.37 2.56
CA THR A 19 13.80 -25.28 1.68
C THR A 19 12.78 -24.92 0.60
N CYS A 20 11.82 -24.04 0.92
CA CYS A 20 11.03 -23.35 -0.09
C CYS A 20 11.92 -22.32 -0.81
N HIS A 21 12.56 -22.75 -1.91
CA HIS A 21 13.26 -21.84 -2.79
C HIS A 21 12.23 -21.04 -3.58
N GLY A 22 11.99 -19.79 -3.20
CA GLY A 22 11.25 -18.84 -4.04
C GLY A 22 11.90 -18.76 -5.43
N GLY A 23 11.13 -18.97 -6.48
CA GLY A 23 11.62 -18.83 -7.86
C GLY A 23 12.06 -17.40 -8.14
N SER A 24 13.04 -17.23 -9.04
CA SER A 24 13.45 -15.88 -9.46
C SER A 24 12.32 -15.19 -10.24
N LEU A 25 11.98 -13.96 -9.83
CA LEU A 25 10.99 -13.13 -10.52
C LEU A 25 11.46 -12.78 -11.93
N ARG A 26 10.55 -12.84 -12.90
CA ARG A 26 10.84 -12.58 -14.32
C ARG A 26 9.79 -11.67 -14.93
N LYS A 27 10.24 -10.66 -15.68
CA LYS A 27 9.35 -9.83 -16.49
C LYS A 27 8.61 -10.69 -17.51
N LYS A 28 7.35 -10.36 -17.81
CA LYS A 28 6.49 -11.07 -18.78
C LYS A 28 6.29 -12.55 -18.42
N TYR A 29 6.20 -12.87 -17.13
CA TYR A 29 5.98 -14.24 -16.63
C TYR A 29 4.75 -14.90 -17.29
N TYR A 30 3.66 -14.14 -17.42
CA TYR A 30 2.39 -14.60 -17.97
C TYR A 30 2.34 -14.68 -19.51
N LYS A 31 3.41 -14.35 -20.24
CA LYS A 31 3.39 -14.27 -21.72
C LYS A 31 2.91 -15.57 -22.41
N LYS A 32 3.15 -16.73 -21.81
CA LYS A 32 2.76 -18.03 -22.38
C LYS A 32 1.39 -18.52 -21.92
N THR A 33 1.02 -18.23 -20.67
CA THR A 33 -0.19 -18.75 -20.02
C THR A 33 -1.37 -17.79 -20.17
N CYS A 34 -1.13 -16.49 -20.03
CA CYS A 34 -2.11 -15.42 -20.20
C CYS A 34 -1.43 -14.19 -20.83
N PRO A 35 -1.27 -14.15 -22.17
CA PRO A 35 -0.50 -13.10 -22.84
C PRO A 35 -1.07 -11.69 -22.62
N ASN A 36 -2.38 -11.59 -22.41
CA ASN A 36 -3.09 -10.33 -22.23
C ASN A 36 -3.23 -9.92 -20.75
N ALA A 37 -2.68 -10.67 -19.79
CA ALA A 37 -2.83 -10.40 -18.36
C ALA A 37 -2.40 -8.97 -17.98
N GLU A 38 -1.18 -8.57 -18.35
CA GLU A 38 -0.64 -7.24 -18.04
C GLU A 38 -1.46 -6.12 -18.68
N GLU A 39 -2.01 -6.35 -19.89
CA GLU A 39 -2.83 -5.36 -20.59
C GLU A 39 -4.23 -5.20 -19.95
N ILE A 40 -4.86 -6.32 -19.57
CA ILE A 40 -6.16 -6.32 -18.88
C ILE A 40 -6.05 -5.58 -17.55
N ILE A 41 -5.02 -5.93 -16.75
CA ILE A 41 -4.78 -5.29 -15.45
C ILE A 41 -4.54 -3.80 -15.63
N LYS A 42 -3.66 -3.43 -16.57
CA LYS A 42 -3.37 -2.03 -16.86
C LYS A 42 -4.64 -1.27 -17.21
N LYS A 43 -5.44 -1.76 -18.17
CA LYS A 43 -6.65 -1.09 -18.62
C LYS A 43 -7.66 -0.90 -17.50
N ALA A 44 -7.96 -1.96 -16.75
CA ALA A 44 -8.89 -1.87 -15.63
C ALA A 44 -8.38 -0.89 -14.55
N THR A 45 -7.09 -0.94 -14.23
CA THR A 45 -6.45 -0.01 -13.29
C THR A 45 -6.61 1.44 -13.75
N GLU A 46 -6.30 1.74 -15.01
CA GLU A 46 -6.41 3.09 -15.58
C GLU A 46 -7.86 3.60 -15.56
N GLU A 47 -8.84 2.74 -15.83
CA GLU A 47 -10.28 3.09 -15.75
C GLU A 47 -10.68 3.47 -14.32
N HIS A 48 -10.26 2.70 -13.31
CA HIS A 48 -10.55 3.03 -11.91
C HIS A 48 -9.81 4.30 -11.45
N VAL A 49 -8.54 4.46 -11.80
CA VAL A 49 -7.73 5.64 -11.42
C VAL A 49 -8.24 6.91 -12.10
N ALA A 50 -8.78 6.81 -13.32
CA ALA A 50 -9.43 7.95 -13.98
C ALA A 50 -10.66 8.45 -13.22
N ASN A 51 -11.38 7.55 -12.54
CA ASN A 51 -12.56 7.87 -11.73
C ASN A 51 -12.20 8.32 -10.31
N ASP A 52 -11.18 7.72 -9.68
CA ASP A 52 -10.67 8.09 -8.37
C ASP A 52 -9.14 8.32 -8.42
N PRO A 53 -8.69 9.59 -8.46
CA PRO A 53 -7.28 9.93 -8.55
C PRO A 53 -6.49 9.67 -7.25
N THR A 54 -7.15 9.25 -6.17
CA THR A 54 -6.49 8.88 -4.90
C THR A 54 -6.00 7.42 -4.88
N LEU A 55 -6.46 6.59 -5.82
CA LEU A 55 -6.11 5.17 -5.92
C LEU A 55 -4.61 4.88 -6.07
N PRO A 56 -3.79 5.65 -6.82
CA PRO A 56 -2.36 5.39 -6.94
C PRO A 56 -1.65 5.35 -5.59
N ALA A 57 -1.96 6.30 -4.69
CA ALA A 57 -1.39 6.35 -3.35
C ALA A 57 -1.86 5.16 -2.48
N ARG A 58 -3.13 4.78 -2.63
CA ARG A 58 -3.74 3.65 -1.90
C ARG A 58 -3.13 2.30 -2.32
N PHE A 59 -2.98 2.04 -3.61
CA PHE A 59 -2.36 0.81 -4.11
C PHE A 59 -0.88 0.71 -3.75
N LEU A 60 -0.14 1.82 -3.84
CA LEU A 60 1.26 1.84 -3.42
C LEU A 60 1.41 1.51 -1.93
N ARG A 61 0.54 2.08 -1.08
CA ARG A 61 0.49 1.76 0.34
C ARG A 61 0.11 0.29 0.56
N MET A 62 -0.93 -0.21 -0.09
CA MET A 62 -1.37 -1.60 0.05
C MET A 62 -0.26 -2.58 -0.35
N HIS A 63 0.41 -2.34 -1.47
CA HIS A 63 1.55 -3.16 -1.92
C HIS A 63 2.74 -3.09 -0.94
N PHE A 64 3.02 -1.92 -0.37
CA PHE A 64 4.01 -1.80 0.68
C PHE A 64 3.66 -2.64 1.91
N HIS A 65 2.40 -2.60 2.37
CA HIS A 65 1.96 -3.36 3.54
C HIS A 65 1.99 -4.88 3.30
N ASP A 66 1.66 -5.34 2.08
CA ASP A 66 1.84 -6.74 1.67
C ASP A 66 3.31 -7.15 1.76
N CYS A 67 4.19 -6.41 1.08
CA CYS A 67 5.60 -6.77 1.03
C CYS A 67 6.36 -6.62 2.36
N PHE A 68 5.90 -5.73 3.25
CA PHE A 68 6.56 -5.50 4.54
C PHE A 68 6.31 -6.62 5.55
N VAL A 69 5.18 -7.31 5.43
CA VAL A 69 4.81 -8.41 6.32
C VAL A 69 5.00 -9.73 5.59
N ARG A 70 6.06 -10.46 5.92
CA ARG A 70 6.35 -11.82 5.39
C ARG A 70 6.54 -11.93 3.86
N GLY A 71 6.47 -10.82 3.13
CA GLY A 71 6.80 -10.71 1.69
C GLY A 71 5.57 -10.49 0.82
N CYS A 72 5.77 -10.22 -0.47
CA CYS A 72 4.68 -9.90 -1.39
C CYS A 72 3.91 -11.18 -1.82
N ASP A 73 3.05 -11.70 -0.94
CA ASP A 73 2.30 -12.94 -1.14
C ASP A 73 0.79 -12.72 -1.32
N GLY A 74 0.31 -11.48 -1.24
CA GLY A 74 -1.11 -11.12 -1.34
C GLY A 74 -1.90 -11.41 -0.06
N SER A 75 -1.24 -11.73 1.06
CA SER A 75 -1.90 -12.04 2.33
C SER A 75 -2.65 -10.84 2.91
N VAL A 76 -2.28 -9.61 2.55
CA VAL A 76 -3.02 -8.39 2.94
C VAL A 76 -4.44 -8.35 2.39
N LEU A 77 -4.72 -9.08 1.30
CA LEU A 77 -6.03 -9.11 0.63
C LEU A 77 -7.01 -10.09 1.27
N LEU A 78 -6.53 -10.98 2.14
CA LEU A 78 -7.36 -11.99 2.78
C LEU A 78 -8.28 -11.37 3.84
N ASN A 79 -9.50 -11.90 3.96
CA ASN A 79 -10.43 -11.53 5.02
C ASN A 79 -10.28 -12.47 6.22
N SER A 80 -10.52 -11.97 7.44
CA SER A 80 -10.53 -12.83 8.63
C SER A 80 -11.58 -13.92 8.53
N THR A 81 -11.24 -15.09 9.07
CA THR A 81 -12.16 -16.22 9.23
C THR A 81 -12.38 -16.48 10.71
N THR A 82 -13.36 -17.30 11.09
CA THR A 82 -13.65 -17.62 12.50
C THR A 82 -12.45 -18.15 13.27
N ASN A 83 -11.48 -18.74 12.57
CA ASN A 83 -10.32 -19.40 13.15
C ASN A 83 -8.99 -18.65 12.89
N ASN A 84 -8.97 -17.63 12.03
CA ASN A 84 -7.74 -16.91 11.66
C ASN A 84 -8.01 -15.41 11.50
N SER A 85 -7.18 -14.59 12.18
CA SER A 85 -7.13 -13.15 11.95
C SER A 85 -6.32 -12.86 10.69
N ALA A 86 -6.90 -12.13 9.75
CA ALA A 86 -6.20 -11.66 8.57
C ALA A 86 -5.39 -10.40 8.87
N GLU A 87 -4.37 -10.16 8.05
CA GLU A 87 -3.54 -8.95 8.14
C GLU A 87 -4.36 -7.69 7.89
N LYS A 88 -5.41 -7.79 7.05
CA LYS A 88 -6.35 -6.71 6.75
C LYS A 88 -6.97 -6.06 7.99
N ASP A 89 -7.20 -6.84 9.05
CA ASP A 89 -7.83 -6.36 10.29
C ASP A 89 -6.81 -5.90 11.34
N ALA A 90 -5.51 -5.95 11.03
CA ALA A 90 -4.48 -5.39 11.89
C ALA A 90 -4.62 -3.87 11.98
N ILE A 91 -4.39 -3.29 13.17
CA ILE A 91 -4.42 -1.85 13.43
C ILE A 91 -3.76 -0.99 12.32
N PRO A 92 -2.55 -1.30 11.81
CA PRO A 92 -1.93 -0.51 10.74
C PRO A 92 -2.67 -0.56 9.40
N ASN A 93 -3.47 -1.60 9.15
CA ASN A 93 -4.13 -1.89 7.88
C ASN A 93 -5.59 -1.41 7.83
N LEU A 94 -6.19 -1.06 8.97
CA LEU A 94 -7.56 -0.51 9.06
C LEU A 94 -7.79 0.77 8.25
N THR A 95 -6.72 1.45 7.85
CA THR A 95 -6.76 2.70 7.06
C THR A 95 -6.40 2.49 5.59
N ILE A 96 -6.14 1.26 5.17
CA ILE A 96 -5.91 0.91 3.76
C ILE A 96 -7.28 0.82 3.08
N ALA A 97 -7.39 1.40 1.89
CA ALA A 97 -8.60 1.43 1.07
C ALA A 97 -8.29 0.97 -0.36
N GLY A 98 -9.31 0.62 -1.15
CA GLY A 98 -9.17 0.16 -2.53
C GLY A 98 -9.07 -1.36 -2.71
N PHE A 99 -9.47 -2.15 -1.70
CA PHE A 99 -9.51 -3.61 -1.80
C PHE A 99 -10.55 -4.08 -2.83
N ASP A 100 -11.69 -3.41 -2.86
CA ASP A 100 -12.77 -3.58 -3.83
C ASP A 100 -12.29 -3.44 -5.27
N VAL A 101 -11.45 -2.44 -5.54
CA VAL A 101 -10.92 -2.23 -6.89
C VAL A 101 -9.94 -3.35 -7.29
N ILE A 102 -9.14 -3.86 -6.36
CA ILE A 102 -8.26 -5.01 -6.63
C ILE A 102 -9.09 -6.27 -6.92
N ASP A 103 -10.19 -6.47 -6.18
CA ASP A 103 -11.12 -7.58 -6.42
C ASP A 103 -11.79 -7.48 -7.81
N ASP A 104 -12.19 -6.28 -8.22
CA ASP A 104 -12.76 -6.03 -9.56
C ASP A 104 -11.75 -6.29 -10.67
N ILE A 105 -10.51 -5.78 -10.54
CA ILE A 105 -9.43 -6.04 -11.50
C ILE A 105 -9.15 -7.55 -11.58
N LYS A 106 -9.09 -8.23 -10.44
CA LYS A 106 -8.90 -9.68 -10.38
C LYS A 106 -10.05 -10.41 -11.07
N ALA A 107 -11.29 -9.99 -10.87
CA ALA A 107 -12.45 -10.57 -11.54
C ALA A 107 -12.36 -10.43 -13.07
N GLU A 108 -11.90 -9.28 -13.59
CA GLU A 108 -11.68 -9.10 -15.04
C GLU A 108 -10.59 -10.02 -15.59
N VAL A 109 -9.51 -10.24 -14.84
CA VAL A 109 -8.46 -11.19 -15.22
C VAL A 109 -8.98 -12.62 -15.22
N GLU A 110 -9.72 -13.03 -14.20
CA GLU A 110 -10.26 -14.39 -14.07
C GLU A 110 -11.28 -14.73 -15.16
N LYS A 111 -12.03 -13.74 -15.68
CA LYS A 111 -12.91 -13.92 -16.85
C LYS A 111 -12.15 -14.35 -18.11
N LYS A 112 -10.86 -14.00 -18.22
CA LYS A 112 -10.02 -14.32 -19.38
C LYS A 112 -9.06 -15.48 -19.12
N CYS A 113 -8.51 -15.55 -17.91
CA CYS A 113 -7.44 -16.45 -17.55
C CYS A 113 -7.68 -17.03 -16.14
N PRO A 114 -8.56 -18.04 -16.02
CA PRO A 114 -8.98 -18.56 -14.72
C PRO A 114 -7.83 -19.26 -13.99
N ASN A 115 -7.62 -18.92 -12.73
CA ASN A 115 -6.61 -19.48 -11.83
C ASN A 115 -5.15 -19.39 -12.35
N VAL A 116 -4.86 -18.41 -13.21
CA VAL A 116 -3.51 -18.25 -13.78
C VAL A 116 -2.70 -17.18 -13.06
N VAL A 117 -3.29 -16.00 -12.85
CA VAL A 117 -2.56 -14.83 -12.33
C VAL A 117 -2.71 -14.76 -10.82
N SER A 118 -1.61 -14.64 -10.08
CA SER A 118 -1.67 -14.54 -8.62
C SER A 118 -2.25 -13.19 -8.15
N CYS A 119 -2.89 -13.15 -6.97
CA CYS A 119 -3.42 -11.90 -6.42
C CYS A 119 -2.28 -10.92 -6.05
N ALA A 120 -1.13 -11.43 -5.61
CA ALA A 120 0.06 -10.64 -5.36
C ALA A 120 0.56 -9.93 -6.62
N ASP A 121 0.57 -10.62 -7.77
CA ASP A 121 0.96 -10.00 -9.04
C ASP A 121 -0.07 -9.00 -9.55
N VAL A 122 -1.37 -9.24 -9.34
CA VAL A 122 -2.41 -8.25 -9.65
C VAL A 122 -2.17 -6.97 -8.85
N LEU A 123 -1.93 -7.07 -7.55
CA LEU A 123 -1.63 -5.92 -6.69
C LEU A 123 -0.35 -5.19 -7.14
N ALA A 124 0.73 -5.92 -7.42
CA ALA A 124 1.99 -5.33 -7.87
C ALA A 124 1.86 -4.61 -9.22
N LEU A 125 1.15 -5.21 -10.18
CA LEU A 125 0.91 -4.64 -11.50
C LEU A 125 -0.04 -3.44 -11.42
N ALA A 126 -1.12 -3.52 -10.64
CA ALA A 126 -2.04 -2.40 -10.42
C ALA A 126 -1.34 -1.20 -9.76
N ALA A 127 -0.50 -1.43 -8.74
CA ALA A 127 0.28 -0.36 -8.11
C ALA A 127 1.25 0.32 -9.10
N ARG A 128 1.95 -0.48 -9.91
CA ARG A 128 2.84 0.03 -10.97
C ARG A 128 2.08 0.88 -11.98
N ASP A 129 0.97 0.37 -12.48
CA ASP A 129 0.21 1.00 -13.57
C ASP A 129 -0.51 2.26 -13.08
N ALA A 130 -1.05 2.25 -11.85
CA ALA A 130 -1.67 3.42 -11.24
C ALA A 130 -0.70 4.58 -11.02
N VAL A 131 0.54 4.31 -10.59
CA VAL A 131 1.58 5.34 -10.43
C VAL A 131 2.04 5.89 -11.80
N SER A 132 2.01 5.06 -12.84
CA SER A 132 2.36 5.47 -14.20
C SER A 132 1.26 6.28 -14.89
N PHE A 133 0.02 6.22 -14.39
CA PHE A 133 -1.12 6.89 -14.96
C PHE A 133 -1.04 8.39 -14.76
N LYS A 134 -1.17 9.14 -15.86
CA LYS A 134 -1.21 10.61 -15.81
C LYS A 134 -2.63 11.06 -15.49
N VAL A 135 -2.88 11.31 -14.21
CA VAL A 135 -4.14 11.95 -13.79
C VAL A 135 -4.20 13.35 -14.41
N SER A 136 -5.17 13.57 -15.31
CA SER A 136 -5.51 14.90 -15.81
C SER A 136 -6.53 15.52 -14.85
N SER A 137 -6.06 15.95 -13.68
CA SER A 137 -6.89 16.69 -12.74
C SER A 137 -7.26 18.04 -13.38
N LYS A 138 -8.57 18.29 -13.55
CA LYS A 138 -9.12 19.60 -13.98
C LYS A 138 -9.06 20.66 -12.88
N ASP A 139 -8.52 20.32 -11.72
CA ASP A 139 -8.47 21.21 -10.57
C ASP A 139 -7.24 22.13 -10.62
N PRO A 140 -7.41 23.46 -10.46
CA PRO A 140 -6.30 24.42 -10.46
C PRO A 140 -5.31 24.27 -9.30
N CYS A 141 -5.57 23.37 -8.34
CA CYS A 141 -4.79 23.22 -7.10
C CYS A 141 -4.36 21.77 -6.81
N GLY A 142 -4.05 20.97 -7.84
CA GLY A 142 -3.73 19.56 -7.62
C GLY A 142 -2.84 18.93 -8.69
N LYS A 143 -1.57 19.33 -8.76
CA LYS A 143 -0.55 18.47 -9.35
C LYS A 143 -0.09 17.48 -8.29
N PHE A 144 -0.70 16.29 -8.30
CA PHE A 144 -0.20 15.13 -7.58
C PHE A 144 1.04 14.62 -8.33
N LEU A 145 2.17 15.31 -8.20
CA LEU A 145 3.47 14.77 -8.53
C LEU A 145 4.14 14.36 -7.22
N LEU A 146 4.49 13.07 -7.19
CA LEU A 146 5.44 12.37 -6.33
C LEU A 146 6.03 13.21 -5.19
N VAL A 147 5.63 12.87 -3.96
CA VAL A 147 6.31 13.24 -2.72
C VAL A 147 6.62 14.73 -2.60
N GLU A 148 5.59 15.54 -2.32
CA GLU A 148 5.81 16.78 -1.58
C GLU A 148 4.77 16.86 -0.46
N GLU A 149 5.26 16.98 0.77
CA GLU A 149 4.44 17.31 1.93
C GLU A 149 3.72 18.65 1.70
N THR A 150 2.51 18.75 2.26
CA THR A 150 1.69 19.95 2.44
C THR A 150 0.85 20.42 1.25
N ALA A 151 -0.47 20.18 1.33
CA ALA A 151 -1.45 21.20 1.69
C ALA A 151 -2.83 20.76 1.19
N GLY A 152 -3.77 20.60 2.12
CA GLY A 152 -5.17 20.47 1.75
C GLY A 152 -5.65 21.70 1.00
N CYS A 153 -6.53 21.50 0.02
CA CYS A 153 -7.45 22.52 -0.46
C CYS A 153 -8.48 22.80 0.65
N HIS A 154 -8.05 23.34 1.78
CA HIS A 154 -8.94 24.11 2.63
C HIS A 154 -8.86 25.54 2.14
N GLU A 155 -9.98 26.03 1.64
CA GLU A 155 -10.29 27.43 1.47
C GLU A 155 -9.82 28.17 2.74
N PHE A 156 -8.72 28.90 2.65
CA PHE A 156 -8.29 29.79 3.72
C PHE A 156 -9.28 30.96 3.68
N PRO A 157 -10.17 31.14 4.67
CA PRO A 157 -11.04 32.30 4.69
C PRO A 157 -10.16 33.55 4.69
N ARG A 158 -10.46 34.51 3.81
CA ARG A 158 -9.81 35.84 3.71
C ARG A 158 -10.09 36.71 4.96
N GLN A 159 -9.83 36.21 6.16
CA GLN A 159 -10.01 36.96 7.40
C GLN A 159 -8.72 37.13 8.22
N TRP A 160 -7.63 36.42 7.89
CA TRP A 160 -6.42 36.41 8.71
C TRP A 160 -5.27 37.31 8.23
N LEU A 161 -5.51 38.22 7.26
CA LEU A 161 -4.52 39.23 6.83
C LEU A 161 -4.32 40.40 7.83
N ILE A 162 -4.83 40.32 9.06
CA ILE A 162 -4.76 41.43 10.04
C ILE A 162 -3.65 41.24 11.10
N PHE A 163 -2.93 40.12 11.11
CA PHE A 163 -1.82 39.94 12.07
C PHE A 163 -0.50 39.65 11.35
N LEU A 164 0.02 40.67 10.66
CA LEU A 164 1.42 40.77 10.32
C LEU A 164 2.07 41.81 11.24
N PRO A 165 2.77 41.45 12.34
CA PRO A 165 3.77 42.34 12.89
C PRO A 165 5.07 42.18 12.09
N LEU A 166 5.46 43.26 11.43
CA LEU A 166 6.83 43.57 11.06
C LEU A 166 7.73 43.49 12.29
N SER A 167 8.80 42.68 12.22
CA SER A 167 10.16 43.12 12.61
C SER A 167 11.21 42.03 12.40
N LEU A 168 11.98 42.21 11.32
CA LEU A 168 13.42 42.00 11.15
C LEU A 168 14.22 41.48 12.36
N THR A 169 15.00 40.40 12.17
CA THR A 169 16.48 40.42 11.97
C THR A 169 17.04 38.99 11.80
N SER A 170 18.22 38.91 11.17
CA SER A 170 18.90 37.82 10.46
C SER A 170 19.63 36.74 11.32
N PRO A 171 20.21 35.65 10.71
CA PRO A 171 20.53 34.32 11.30
C PRO A 171 22.05 34.15 11.58
N PRO A 172 22.68 32.95 11.66
CA PRO A 172 22.24 31.56 11.96
C PRO A 172 23.00 30.94 13.18
N LEU A 173 22.69 29.71 13.60
CA LEU A 173 23.65 28.63 13.94
C LEU A 173 22.97 27.43 14.65
N PHE A 174 23.23 26.23 14.11
CA PHE A 174 23.31 24.90 14.74
C PHE A 174 22.41 24.52 15.94
N GLY A 175 21.66 23.42 15.77
CA GLY A 175 21.19 22.61 16.91
C GLY A 175 20.02 21.68 16.59
N ILE A 176 20.31 20.44 16.22
CA ILE A 176 19.34 19.35 16.15
C ILE A 176 18.90 19.01 17.59
N SER A 177 17.61 19.12 17.95
CA SER A 177 17.07 18.43 19.14
C SER A 177 15.52 18.35 19.21
N LEU A 178 15.03 17.10 19.29
CA LEU A 178 13.89 16.64 20.10
C LEU A 178 12.49 17.32 20.02
N THR A 179 11.97 17.66 18.84
CA THR A 179 10.54 18.08 18.70
C THR A 179 9.62 17.07 18.01
N LYS A 180 10.13 15.98 17.41
CA LYS A 180 9.28 15.02 16.68
C LYS A 180 8.41 14.11 17.56
N ALA A 181 8.66 14.00 18.86
CA ALA A 181 7.86 13.15 19.75
C ALA A 181 6.54 13.81 20.21
N SER A 182 6.48 15.15 20.29
CA SER A 182 5.25 15.84 20.73
C SER A 182 4.17 15.83 19.65
N MET A 183 4.57 15.89 18.38
CA MET A 183 3.67 15.96 17.24
C MET A 183 2.89 14.65 16.99
N PHE A 184 3.43 13.50 17.45
CA PHE A 184 2.76 12.21 17.33
C PHE A 184 1.59 12.06 18.32
N MET A 185 1.70 12.67 19.51
CA MET A 185 0.66 12.61 20.54
C MET A 185 -0.53 13.53 20.22
N THR A 186 -0.28 14.69 19.62
CA THR A 186 -1.36 15.60 19.19
C THR A 186 -2.14 15.04 18.01
N TRP A 187 -1.49 14.30 17.10
CA TRP A 187 -2.17 13.65 15.98
C TRP A 187 -3.07 12.49 16.43
N TRP A 188 -2.62 11.67 17.39
CA TRP A 188 -3.44 10.59 17.96
C TRP A 188 -4.70 11.12 18.67
N SER A 189 -4.58 12.25 19.37
CA SER A 189 -5.73 12.88 20.04
C SER A 189 -6.71 13.51 19.05
N TYR A 190 -6.24 14.00 17.90
CA TYR A 190 -7.07 14.56 16.84
C TYR A 190 -7.88 13.48 16.10
N GLN A 191 -7.29 12.30 15.88
CA GLN A 191 -7.99 11.17 15.26
C GLN A 191 -9.12 10.59 16.14
N ALA A 192 -8.96 10.66 17.47
CA ALA A 192 -9.95 10.16 18.42
C ALA A 192 -11.21 11.06 18.52
N GLY A 193 -11.13 12.33 18.11
CA GLY A 193 -12.21 13.31 18.23
C GLY A 193 -13.17 13.41 17.04
N ILE A 194 -12.93 12.72 15.91
CA ILE A 194 -13.77 12.81 14.69
C ILE A 194 -14.83 11.69 14.61
N ARG A 195 -14.94 10.83 15.63
CA ARG A 195 -16.02 9.82 15.72
C ARG A 195 -16.97 10.13 16.87
N SER A 196 -17.61 11.30 16.83
CA SER A 196 -18.88 11.52 17.53
C SER A 196 -19.54 12.79 17.01
N GLU A 197 -20.23 12.68 15.87
CA GLU A 197 -21.44 13.41 15.48
C GLU A 197 -22.02 12.78 14.20
#